data_AF-A0A936QM30-F1
#
_entry.id   AF-A0A936QM30-F1
#
_cell.length_a   1.000
_cell.length_b   1.000
_cell.length_c   1.000
_cell.angle_alpha   90.00
_cell.angle_beta   90.00
_cell.angle_gamma   90.00
#
_symmetry.space_group_name_H-M   'P 1'
#
loop_
_entity.id
_entity.type
_entity.pdbx_description
1 polymer ?
#
loop_
_entity_poly.entity_id
_entity_poly.type
_entity_poly.pdbx_seq_one_letter_code
_entity_poly.pdbx_strand_id
1 'polypeptide(L)'
;MKTKNNSQLLFIFAFLISGLFLTALSVKDSFSQTTVDITAANDNTLYEDANGLTSNGAGQYFFTGMTAQSSIRRGLIKFDLSSIPKCAVVTSVTLKLHMSKTISGNKTVELRKLSESWGESTSAPGGEEGFGAAAEPGDATWVHRFFDTENWGRDGGVFSTTVSASLPVGGVGFYTWGSTSQMINDVQDWLNDSTSNYGWLLLGDESATATAKRFDTHENITSANRPVLTVTYNLISLNLTSFIEGFWNGTSMISDTARVYLRNAASPYAVVDSSKSVLNQNGLGSFCFFTAAGGNYYIVVNHRNSIETWSKLPVSFVNGVSTVYNFSTAANKAYGDNLILNAAKYCIYGGDVNKDDIIDASDVSDVDNDALNAVSGYVKTDLTGDDFVDSADLSIVDNNSLNSISIQRP
;
A
#
# COMPACT_ATOMS: atom_id res chain seq x y z
N MET A 1 37.11 3.42 90.80
CA MET A 1 38.35 2.74 90.35
C MET A 1 37.95 1.71 89.29
N LYS A 2 38.40 1.86 88.02
CA LYS A 2 38.55 0.86 86.93
C LYS A 2 37.37 -0.11 86.66
N THR A 3 36.84 -0.39 85.46
CA THR A 3 37.26 -0.27 84.05
C THR A 3 36.19 -0.97 83.18
N LYS A 4 36.21 -0.71 81.86
CA LYS A 4 35.61 -1.45 80.70
C LYS A 4 34.15 -1.08 80.33
N ASN A 5 33.94 -0.35 79.22
CA ASN A 5 33.94 -0.77 77.79
C ASN A 5 32.69 -1.58 77.45
N ASN A 6 32.00 -1.51 76.31
CA ASN A 6 31.92 -0.62 75.15
C ASN A 6 30.80 -1.25 74.30
N SER A 7 29.80 -0.51 73.84
CA SER A 7 29.23 -0.65 72.48
C SER A 7 28.10 0.37 72.30
N GLN A 8 28.33 1.35 71.44
CA GLN A 8 27.33 2.34 71.04
C GLN A 8 26.25 1.68 70.19
N LEU A 9 24.99 1.91 70.55
CA LEU A 9 23.83 1.58 69.73
C LEU A 9 23.57 2.78 68.80
N LEU A 10 23.86 2.61 67.53
CA LEU A 10 23.60 3.57 66.46
C LEU A 10 22.11 3.46 66.09
N PHE A 11 21.29 4.47 66.42
CA PHE A 11 19.92 4.58 65.88
C PHE A 11 19.99 5.24 64.50
N ILE A 12 19.85 4.45 63.45
CA ILE A 12 19.68 4.93 62.07
C ILE A 12 18.19 5.25 61.86
N PHE A 13 17.89 6.53 61.60
CA PHE A 13 16.61 6.95 61.03
C PHE A 13 16.59 6.58 59.55
N ALA A 14 15.77 5.62 59.16
CA ALA A 14 15.48 5.32 57.75
C ALA A 14 14.32 6.19 57.27
N PHE A 15 14.61 7.18 56.42
CA PHE A 15 13.60 7.85 55.60
C PHE A 15 13.24 6.93 54.42
N LEU A 16 12.02 6.40 54.40
CA LEU A 16 11.46 5.73 53.22
C LEU A 16 11.05 6.80 52.20
N ILE A 17 11.80 6.92 51.11
CA ILE A 17 11.36 7.58 49.89
C ILE A 17 10.59 6.54 49.08
N SER A 18 9.26 6.63 49.06
CA SER A 18 8.42 5.82 48.17
C SER A 18 8.54 6.39 46.75
N GLY A 19 9.39 5.78 45.92
CA GLY A 19 9.42 6.02 44.48
C GLY A 19 8.17 5.46 43.83
N LEU A 20 7.30 6.34 43.34
CA LEU A 20 6.16 5.97 42.51
C LEU A 20 6.71 5.62 41.11
N PHE A 21 6.91 4.32 40.85
CA PHE A 21 7.22 3.83 39.50
C PHE A 21 5.95 3.98 38.65
N LEU A 22 5.87 5.06 37.88
CA LEU A 22 4.85 5.22 36.86
C LEU A 22 5.23 4.29 35.70
N THR A 23 4.70 3.07 35.71
CA THR A 23 4.76 2.20 34.53
C THR A 23 3.99 2.90 33.42
N ALA A 24 4.69 3.44 32.42
CA ALA A 24 4.08 3.82 31.17
C ALA A 24 3.48 2.55 30.55
N LEU A 25 2.16 2.37 30.70
CA LEU A 25 1.42 1.46 29.85
C LEU A 25 1.59 2.00 28.42
N SER A 26 2.40 1.32 27.61
CA SER A 26 2.30 1.47 26.16
C SER A 26 0.94 0.91 25.78
N VAL A 27 -0.05 1.80 25.66
CA VAL A 27 -1.26 1.51 24.91
C VAL A 27 -0.75 1.30 23.49
N LYS A 28 -0.66 0.04 23.05
CA LYS A 28 -0.60 -0.22 21.62
C LYS A 28 -1.93 0.26 21.08
N ASP A 29 -1.93 1.44 20.47
CA ASP A 29 -3.07 1.92 19.72
C ASP A 29 -3.50 0.78 18.79
N SER A 30 -4.69 0.25 19.06
CA SER A 30 -5.27 -0.82 18.29
C SER A 30 -5.78 -0.17 17.01
N PHE A 31 -4.91 -0.11 15.99
CA PHE A 31 -5.28 0.45 14.70
C PHE A 31 -6.44 -0.38 14.10
N SER A 32 -7.50 0.28 13.65
CA SER A 32 -8.65 -0.36 13.02
C SER A 32 -8.27 -0.91 11.65
N GLN A 33 -7.65 -2.08 11.54
CA GLN A 33 -7.19 -2.64 10.25
C GLN A 33 -8.38 -3.05 9.36
N THR A 34 -8.21 -2.96 8.03
CA THR A 34 -9.16 -3.48 7.07
C THR A 34 -8.75 -4.89 6.67
N THR A 35 -9.69 -5.84 6.65
CA THR A 35 -9.45 -7.22 6.19
C THR A 35 -10.40 -7.55 5.05
N VAL A 36 -9.87 -8.17 4.00
CA VAL A 36 -10.63 -8.66 2.84
C VAL A 36 -10.29 -10.12 2.56
N ASP A 37 -11.30 -10.90 2.21
CA ASP A 37 -11.15 -12.27 1.69
C ASP A 37 -11.26 -12.24 0.17
N ILE A 38 -10.27 -12.80 -0.51
CA ILE A 38 -10.14 -12.81 -1.96
C ILE A 38 -10.14 -14.26 -2.44
N THR A 39 -11.02 -14.58 -3.39
CA THR A 39 -11.04 -15.89 -4.05
C THR A 39 -9.92 -15.98 -5.08
N ALA A 40 -9.41 -17.19 -5.32
CA ALA A 40 -8.48 -17.41 -6.43
C ALA A 40 -9.12 -17.01 -7.77
N ALA A 41 -8.32 -16.38 -8.62
CA ALA A 41 -8.71 -15.90 -9.94
C ALA A 41 -8.27 -16.86 -11.06
N ASN A 42 -7.17 -17.58 -10.82
CA ASN A 42 -6.66 -18.63 -11.68
C ASN A 42 -5.97 -19.68 -10.80
N ASP A 43 -6.06 -20.95 -11.17
CA ASP A 43 -5.24 -22.03 -10.66
C ASP A 43 -5.00 -23.11 -11.74
N ASN A 44 -3.92 -23.86 -11.61
CA ASN A 44 -3.62 -24.90 -12.60
C ASN A 44 -2.68 -25.95 -12.01
N THR A 45 -2.60 -27.14 -12.62
CA THR A 45 -1.57 -28.13 -12.30
C THR A 45 -0.57 -28.29 -13.45
N LEU A 46 0.71 -28.12 -13.12
CA LEU A 46 1.81 -28.56 -13.98
C LEU A 46 2.04 -30.05 -13.77
N TYR A 47 1.70 -30.85 -14.76
CA TYR A 47 1.96 -32.30 -14.79
C TYR A 47 3.30 -32.57 -15.43
N GLU A 48 4.26 -33.17 -14.71
CA GLU A 48 5.52 -33.57 -15.33
C GLU A 48 5.29 -34.48 -16.54
N ASP A 49 5.58 -33.89 -17.70
CA ASP A 49 5.44 -34.46 -19.03
C ASP A 49 6.45 -33.76 -19.93
N ALA A 50 7.40 -34.52 -20.47
CA ALA A 50 8.48 -33.98 -21.30
C ALA A 50 7.99 -33.36 -22.61
N ASN A 51 6.77 -33.69 -23.06
CA ASN A 51 6.16 -33.07 -24.23
C ASN A 51 5.25 -31.88 -23.87
N GLY A 52 4.98 -31.67 -22.58
CA GLY A 52 4.15 -30.58 -22.08
C GLY A 52 2.73 -30.58 -22.63
N LEU A 53 2.12 -31.76 -22.81
CA LEU A 53 0.79 -31.94 -23.43
C LEU A 53 -0.35 -32.05 -22.42
N THR A 54 -0.05 -31.98 -21.12
CA THR A 54 -1.02 -32.18 -20.04
C THR A 54 -1.17 -30.96 -19.14
N SER A 55 -2.41 -30.60 -18.86
CA SER A 55 -2.82 -29.46 -18.02
C SER A 55 -4.05 -29.81 -17.17
N ASN A 56 -4.38 -28.94 -16.21
CA ASN A 56 -5.66 -28.94 -15.50
C ASN A 56 -6.00 -27.52 -15.01
N GLY A 57 -6.49 -26.68 -15.93
CA GLY A 57 -6.86 -25.28 -15.67
C GLY A 57 -8.35 -25.05 -15.40
N ALA A 58 -9.19 -26.09 -15.50
CA ALA A 58 -10.63 -25.97 -15.25
C ALA A 58 -11.22 -27.17 -14.47
N GLY A 59 -10.37 -28.03 -13.91
CA GLY A 59 -10.77 -29.14 -13.06
C GLY A 59 -11.06 -28.71 -11.62
N GLN A 60 -11.57 -29.65 -10.81
CA GLN A 60 -11.96 -29.37 -9.43
C GLN A 60 -10.78 -29.43 -8.45
N TYR A 61 -9.63 -29.94 -8.91
CA TYR A 61 -8.47 -30.22 -8.07
C TYR A 61 -7.14 -29.84 -8.71
N PHE A 62 -6.22 -29.37 -7.88
CA PHE A 62 -4.84 -29.13 -8.27
C PHE A 62 -3.85 -29.84 -7.34
N PHE A 63 -2.65 -30.14 -7.85
CA PHE A 63 -1.74 -31.10 -7.22
C PHE A 63 -0.36 -30.53 -6.98
N THR A 64 0.28 -30.98 -5.90
CA THR A 64 1.69 -30.69 -5.62
C THR A 64 2.42 -31.90 -5.04
N GLY A 65 3.72 -32.02 -5.31
CA GLY A 65 4.58 -33.13 -4.88
C GLY A 65 4.68 -34.24 -5.92
N MET A 66 5.17 -35.42 -5.51
CA MET A 66 5.46 -36.54 -6.40
C MET A 66 4.45 -37.68 -6.23
N THR A 67 3.98 -38.23 -7.35
CA THR A 67 3.06 -39.37 -7.35
C THR A 67 3.76 -40.66 -6.90
N ALA A 68 2.98 -41.73 -6.67
CA ALA A 68 3.53 -43.06 -6.40
C ALA A 68 4.26 -43.67 -7.62
N GLN A 69 4.10 -43.08 -8.81
CA GLN A 69 4.74 -43.50 -10.06
C GLN A 69 5.97 -42.63 -10.40
N SER A 70 6.44 -41.81 -9.45
CA SER A 70 7.61 -40.94 -9.59
C SER A 70 7.46 -39.80 -10.60
N SER A 71 6.24 -39.32 -10.82
CA SER A 71 6.00 -38.11 -11.62
C SER A 71 5.70 -36.91 -10.73
N ILE A 72 6.26 -35.76 -11.06
CA ILE A 72 6.09 -34.51 -10.29
C ILE A 72 4.79 -33.79 -10.69
N ARG A 73 4.18 -33.12 -9.71
CA ARG A 73 3.06 -32.19 -9.86
C ARG A 73 3.40 -30.89 -9.15
N ARG A 74 3.08 -29.75 -9.75
CA ARG A 74 3.18 -28.43 -9.12
C ARG A 74 1.88 -27.68 -9.32
N GLY A 75 1.37 -27.06 -8.26
CA GLY A 75 0.15 -26.26 -8.32
C GLY A 75 0.48 -24.80 -8.57
N LEU A 76 -0.23 -24.14 -9.46
CA LEU A 76 -0.18 -22.70 -9.66
C LEU A 76 -1.44 -22.08 -9.09
N ILE A 77 -1.34 -20.90 -8.48
CA ILE A 77 -2.49 -20.17 -7.96
C ILE A 77 -2.24 -18.66 -8.01
N LYS A 78 -3.25 -17.90 -8.46
CA LYS A 78 -3.20 -16.45 -8.58
C LYS A 78 -4.48 -15.82 -8.03
N PHE A 79 -4.35 -14.61 -7.49
CA PHE A 79 -5.45 -13.83 -6.91
C PHE A 79 -5.53 -12.46 -7.59
N ASP A 80 -6.76 -11.97 -7.84
CA ASP A 80 -6.98 -10.59 -8.25
C ASP A 80 -7.07 -9.67 -7.02
N LEU A 81 -6.13 -8.73 -6.93
CA LEU A 81 -6.03 -7.80 -5.81
C LEU A 81 -6.71 -6.45 -6.09
N SER A 82 -7.45 -6.31 -7.20
CA SER A 82 -8.09 -5.06 -7.64
C SER A 82 -9.06 -4.45 -6.61
N SER A 83 -9.59 -5.26 -5.69
CA SER A 83 -10.44 -4.82 -4.58
C SER A 83 -9.70 -4.10 -3.45
N ILE A 84 -8.37 -4.22 -3.39
CA ILE A 84 -7.52 -3.54 -2.42
C ILE A 84 -7.01 -2.23 -3.05
N PRO A 85 -7.22 -1.07 -2.40
CA PRO A 85 -6.68 0.20 -2.90
C PRO A 85 -5.15 0.17 -2.99
N LYS A 86 -4.58 0.72 -4.08
CA LYS A 86 -3.11 0.81 -4.27
C LYS A 86 -2.37 1.54 -3.14
N CYS A 87 -3.08 2.32 -2.36
CA CYS A 87 -2.53 3.07 -1.21
C CYS A 87 -2.53 2.27 0.09
N ALA A 88 -2.90 0.99 0.04
CA ALA A 88 -2.88 0.10 1.18
C ALA A 88 -1.46 -0.36 1.52
N VAL A 89 -1.16 -0.41 2.81
CA VAL A 89 0.01 -1.05 3.40
C VAL A 89 -0.41 -2.39 3.98
N VAL A 90 0.03 -3.48 3.36
CA VAL A 90 -0.29 -4.84 3.79
C VAL A 90 0.39 -5.12 5.13
N THR A 91 -0.39 -5.62 6.09
CA THR A 91 0.09 -5.95 7.45
C THR A 91 0.00 -7.44 7.76
N SER A 92 -0.89 -8.18 7.09
CA SER A 92 -0.99 -9.64 7.23
C SER A 92 -1.56 -10.26 5.96
N VAL A 93 -1.07 -11.45 5.62
CA VAL A 93 -1.55 -12.25 4.50
C VAL A 93 -1.67 -13.69 4.96
N THR A 94 -2.83 -14.33 4.76
CA THR A 94 -2.97 -15.78 4.99
C THR A 94 -3.63 -16.45 3.81
N LEU A 95 -3.13 -17.62 3.42
CA LEU A 95 -3.74 -18.43 2.37
C LEU A 95 -4.36 -19.68 2.99
N LYS A 96 -5.67 -19.87 2.82
CA LYS A 96 -6.39 -21.07 3.26
C LYS A 96 -6.73 -21.94 2.05
N LEU A 97 -6.32 -23.21 2.11
CA LEU A 97 -6.64 -24.23 1.11
C LEU A 97 -7.25 -25.46 1.78
N HIS A 98 -8.12 -26.17 1.06
CA HIS A 98 -8.62 -27.47 1.47
C HIS A 98 -7.83 -28.59 0.76
N MET A 99 -7.15 -29.44 1.54
CA MET A 99 -6.46 -30.62 1.01
C MET A 99 -7.42 -31.80 1.01
N SER A 100 -7.82 -32.25 -0.17
CA SER A 100 -8.93 -33.21 -0.34
C SER A 100 -8.47 -34.65 -0.54
N LYS A 101 -7.19 -34.92 -0.82
CA LYS A 101 -6.69 -36.30 -0.98
C LYS A 101 -5.17 -36.41 -0.83
N THR A 102 -4.74 -37.46 -0.12
CA THR A 102 -3.33 -37.89 -0.09
C THR A 102 -3.23 -39.36 0.36
N ILE A 103 -2.11 -40.00 0.05
CA ILE A 103 -1.71 -41.31 0.59
C ILE A 103 -0.49 -41.24 1.51
N SER A 104 0.11 -40.05 1.68
CA SER A 104 1.24 -39.82 2.56
C SER A 104 0.84 -39.06 3.82
N GLY A 105 1.65 -39.22 4.87
CA GLY A 105 1.57 -38.39 6.07
C GLY A 105 2.04 -36.95 5.83
N ASN A 106 2.54 -36.32 6.90
CA ASN A 106 2.97 -34.93 6.85
C ASN A 106 4.08 -34.71 5.82
N LYS A 107 3.82 -33.78 4.90
CA LYS A 107 4.78 -33.29 3.90
C LYS A 107 4.75 -31.78 3.88
N THR A 108 5.93 -31.16 3.89
CA THR A 108 6.03 -29.70 3.76
C THR A 108 5.59 -29.29 2.37
N VAL A 109 4.69 -28.32 2.31
CA VAL A 109 4.28 -27.64 1.08
C VAL A 109 4.63 -26.17 1.23
N GLU A 110 5.34 -25.65 0.25
CA GLU A 110 5.87 -24.30 0.24
C GLU A 110 5.18 -23.43 -0.81
N LEU A 111 5.03 -22.14 -0.51
CA LEU A 111 4.67 -21.12 -1.49
C LEU A 111 5.96 -20.50 -2.04
N ARG A 112 6.03 -20.41 -3.37
CA ARG A 112 7.14 -19.79 -4.11
C ARG A 112 6.58 -18.77 -5.11
N LYS A 113 7.01 -17.52 -5.04
CA LYS A 113 6.57 -16.46 -5.95
C LYS A 113 6.96 -16.82 -7.40
N LEU A 114 6.00 -16.82 -8.32
CA LEU A 114 6.27 -17.02 -9.74
C LEU A 114 6.94 -15.77 -10.33
N SER A 115 7.83 -15.96 -11.30
CA SER A 115 8.60 -14.87 -11.93
C SER A 115 8.20 -14.58 -13.37
N GLU A 116 7.34 -15.41 -13.95
CA GLU A 116 6.82 -15.25 -15.31
C GLU A 116 5.30 -15.42 -15.29
N SER A 117 4.61 -14.72 -16.20
CA SER A 117 3.18 -14.93 -16.42
C SER A 117 2.91 -16.31 -17.00
N TRP A 118 1.73 -16.83 -16.69
CA TRP A 118 1.23 -18.12 -17.14
C TRP A 118 -0.27 -18.01 -17.42
N GLY A 119 -0.79 -18.94 -18.22
CA GLY A 119 -2.19 -18.97 -18.60
C GLY A 119 -2.96 -20.18 -18.06
N GLU A 120 -4.27 -20.05 -18.07
CA GLU A 120 -5.25 -21.03 -17.64
C GLU A 120 -6.32 -21.10 -18.73
N SER A 121 -6.63 -22.29 -19.20
CA SER A 121 -7.63 -22.55 -20.22
C SER A 121 -8.61 -23.63 -19.75
N THR A 122 -9.39 -24.21 -20.67
CA THR A 122 -10.54 -25.07 -20.31
C THR A 122 -10.22 -26.56 -20.11
N SER A 123 -8.94 -26.95 -20.05
CA SER A 123 -8.54 -28.33 -19.77
C SER A 123 -9.03 -28.80 -18.40
N ALA A 124 -10.01 -29.71 -18.42
CA ALA A 124 -10.63 -30.28 -17.23
C ALA A 124 -10.65 -31.82 -17.33
N PRO A 125 -9.79 -32.55 -16.60
CA PRO A 125 -9.84 -34.00 -16.53
C PRO A 125 -11.06 -34.48 -15.74
N GLY A 126 -11.61 -35.63 -16.13
CA GLY A 126 -12.66 -36.29 -15.37
C GLY A 126 -12.13 -37.03 -14.14
N GLY A 127 -13.01 -37.27 -13.16
CA GLY A 127 -12.76 -38.18 -12.04
C GLY A 127 -11.79 -37.61 -11.00
N GLU A 128 -10.65 -38.27 -10.82
CA GLU A 128 -9.69 -37.94 -9.74
C GLU A 128 -8.56 -37.00 -10.17
N GLU A 129 -8.51 -36.64 -11.46
CA GLU A 129 -7.69 -35.55 -12.04
C GLU A 129 -6.15 -35.68 -11.92
N GLY A 130 -5.62 -36.74 -11.31
CA GLY A 130 -4.18 -36.90 -11.07
C GLY A 130 -3.28 -37.12 -12.31
N PHE A 131 -3.88 -37.40 -13.47
CA PHE A 131 -3.18 -37.57 -14.75
C PHE A 131 -3.33 -36.37 -15.70
N GLY A 132 -4.14 -35.36 -15.35
CA GLY A 132 -4.40 -34.21 -16.21
C GLY A 132 -5.29 -34.54 -17.41
N ALA A 133 -5.66 -33.51 -18.16
CA ALA A 133 -6.30 -33.60 -19.47
C ALA A 133 -5.31 -33.14 -20.55
N ALA A 134 -5.64 -33.38 -21.83
CA ALA A 134 -4.91 -32.76 -22.93
C ALA A 134 -4.95 -31.24 -22.75
N ALA A 135 -3.79 -30.58 -22.85
CA ALA A 135 -3.67 -29.14 -22.74
C ALA A 135 -4.35 -28.45 -23.92
N GLU A 136 -5.03 -27.35 -23.63
CA GLU A 136 -5.66 -26.48 -24.61
C GLU A 136 -4.85 -25.19 -24.80
N PRO A 137 -4.97 -24.52 -25.95
CA PRO A 137 -4.28 -23.25 -26.17
C PRO A 137 -4.54 -22.26 -25.02
N GLY A 138 -3.47 -21.69 -24.48
CA GLY A 138 -3.45 -20.82 -23.31
C GLY A 138 -3.03 -21.49 -22.00
N ASP A 139 -3.11 -22.81 -21.88
CA ASP A 139 -2.79 -23.51 -20.63
C ASP A 139 -1.32 -23.43 -20.22
N ALA A 140 -1.07 -23.36 -18.93
CA ALA A 140 0.24 -23.68 -18.38
C ALA A 140 0.43 -25.20 -18.31
N THR A 141 1.55 -25.69 -18.81
CA THR A 141 1.97 -27.09 -18.71
C THR A 141 3.37 -27.17 -18.15
N TRP A 142 3.93 -28.37 -18.03
CA TRP A 142 5.31 -28.54 -17.57
C TRP A 142 6.33 -27.79 -18.44
N VAL A 143 6.09 -27.70 -19.75
CA VAL A 143 7.02 -27.08 -20.71
C VAL A 143 6.55 -25.66 -21.09
N HIS A 144 5.25 -25.45 -21.20
CA HIS A 144 4.68 -24.19 -21.70
C HIS A 144 4.10 -23.33 -20.57
N ARG A 145 4.37 -22.03 -20.57
CA ARG A 145 3.65 -21.07 -19.71
C ARG A 145 2.35 -20.59 -20.36
N PHE A 146 2.30 -20.62 -21.69
CA PHE A 146 1.08 -20.55 -22.50
C PHE A 146 1.20 -21.59 -23.62
N PHE A 147 0.51 -22.71 -23.47
CA PHE A 147 0.46 -23.76 -24.48
C PHE A 147 -0.21 -23.24 -25.76
N ASP A 148 0.25 -23.52 -26.97
CA ASP A 148 1.44 -24.23 -27.42
C ASP A 148 2.51 -23.25 -27.97
N THR A 149 2.51 -22.01 -27.48
CA THR A 149 3.23 -20.89 -28.12
C THR A 149 4.40 -20.36 -27.29
N GLU A 150 4.32 -20.43 -25.96
CA GLU A 150 5.32 -19.83 -25.07
C GLU A 150 5.82 -20.82 -24.02
N ASN A 151 7.12 -21.07 -24.03
CA ASN A 151 7.78 -21.96 -23.09
C ASN A 151 8.15 -21.26 -21.79
N TRP A 152 8.21 -22.03 -20.71
CA TRP A 152 8.97 -21.61 -19.52
C TRP A 152 10.45 -21.51 -19.87
N GLY A 153 11.18 -20.60 -19.20
CA GLY A 153 12.65 -20.62 -19.25
C GLY A 153 13.27 -21.90 -18.65
N ARG A 154 12.49 -22.63 -17.85
CA ARG A 154 12.84 -23.93 -17.25
C ARG A 154 11.58 -24.77 -17.04
N ASP A 155 11.64 -26.04 -17.42
CA ASP A 155 10.58 -27.01 -17.18
C ASP A 155 10.09 -27.04 -15.72
N GLY A 156 8.78 -27.11 -15.56
CA GLY A 156 8.08 -27.09 -14.28
C GLY A 156 7.92 -25.69 -13.67
N GLY A 157 8.16 -24.62 -14.45
CA GLY A 157 7.92 -23.23 -14.05
C GLY A 157 9.14 -22.50 -13.51
N VAL A 158 9.12 -21.16 -13.66
CA VAL A 158 10.15 -20.25 -13.15
C VAL A 158 9.63 -19.52 -11.91
N PHE A 159 10.26 -19.77 -10.76
CA PHE A 159 9.83 -19.25 -9.46
C PHE A 159 11.04 -18.90 -8.58
N SER A 160 10.80 -18.03 -7.61
CA SER A 160 11.79 -17.58 -6.63
C SER A 160 12.32 -18.73 -5.79
N THR A 161 13.62 -18.70 -5.45
CA THR A 161 14.20 -19.60 -4.46
C THR A 161 13.84 -19.22 -3.02
N THR A 162 13.41 -17.98 -2.80
CA THR A 162 12.94 -17.51 -1.49
C THR A 162 11.58 -18.09 -1.18
N VAL A 163 11.45 -18.67 0.03
CA VAL A 163 10.20 -19.24 0.54
C VAL A 163 9.25 -18.11 0.94
N SER A 164 8.09 -18.01 0.30
CA SER A 164 7.05 -17.07 0.73
C SER A 164 6.44 -17.56 2.04
N ALA A 165 6.03 -18.83 2.10
CA ALA A 165 5.65 -19.50 3.34
C ALA A 165 5.78 -21.01 3.19
N SER A 166 5.78 -21.74 4.30
CA SER A 166 5.85 -23.21 4.31
C SER A 166 4.95 -23.78 5.41
N LEU A 167 4.30 -24.90 5.13
CA LEU A 167 3.40 -25.56 6.08
C LEU A 167 3.50 -27.08 5.95
N PRO A 168 3.59 -27.85 7.05
CA PRO A 168 3.39 -29.29 7.02
C PRO A 168 1.92 -29.63 6.76
N VAL A 169 1.65 -30.34 5.65
CA VAL A 169 0.31 -30.77 5.24
C VAL A 169 0.18 -32.28 5.43
N GLY A 170 -0.80 -32.69 6.24
CA GLY A 170 -1.06 -34.08 6.65
C GLY A 170 -2.26 -34.69 5.95
N GLY A 171 -3.20 -35.25 6.73
CA GLY A 171 -4.45 -35.84 6.23
C GLY A 171 -5.49 -34.81 5.75
N VAL A 172 -6.61 -35.29 5.19
CA VAL A 172 -7.67 -34.44 4.58
C VAL A 172 -8.15 -33.36 5.55
N GLY A 173 -8.26 -32.11 5.08
CA GLY A 173 -8.74 -30.98 5.88
C GLY A 173 -8.25 -29.62 5.38
N PHE A 174 -8.59 -28.58 6.15
CA PHE A 174 -8.16 -27.21 5.87
C PHE A 174 -6.76 -26.94 6.43
N TYR A 175 -5.98 -26.21 5.64
CA TYR A 175 -4.63 -25.78 5.96
C TYR A 175 -4.49 -24.28 5.67
N THR A 176 -3.83 -23.56 6.57
CA THR A 176 -3.62 -22.11 6.44
C THR A 176 -2.14 -21.79 6.54
N TRP A 177 -1.56 -21.28 5.44
CA TRP A 177 -0.25 -20.67 5.47
C TRP A 177 -0.38 -19.33 6.18
N GLY A 178 0.24 -19.25 7.36
CA GLY A 178 0.24 -18.06 8.19
C GLY A 178 1.11 -16.96 7.60
N SER A 179 0.82 -15.72 8.00
CA SER A 179 1.52 -14.54 7.48
C SER A 179 3.02 -14.59 7.79
N THR A 180 3.82 -14.34 6.76
CA THR A 180 5.26 -14.15 6.84
C THR A 180 5.62 -12.78 6.25
N SER A 181 6.82 -12.29 6.56
CA SER A 181 7.33 -11.06 5.91
C SER A 181 7.40 -11.20 4.40
N GLN A 182 7.73 -12.39 3.89
CA GLN A 182 7.82 -12.61 2.44
C GLN A 182 6.44 -12.63 1.77
N MET A 183 5.41 -13.25 2.36
CA MET A 183 4.04 -13.16 1.82
C MET A 183 3.52 -11.73 1.80
N ILE A 184 3.80 -10.95 2.85
CA ILE A 184 3.44 -9.53 2.92
C ILE A 184 4.14 -8.77 1.78
N ASN A 185 5.45 -8.97 1.60
CA ASN A 185 6.20 -8.33 0.51
C ASN A 185 5.69 -8.73 -0.87
N ASP A 186 5.40 -10.02 -1.09
CA ASP A 186 4.88 -10.52 -2.35
C ASP A 186 3.56 -9.81 -2.73
N VAL A 187 2.61 -9.75 -1.79
CA VAL A 187 1.32 -9.09 -2.01
C VAL A 187 1.46 -7.57 -2.12
N GLN A 188 2.33 -6.94 -1.32
CA GLN A 188 2.58 -5.51 -1.41
C GLN A 188 3.19 -5.13 -2.78
N ASP A 189 4.13 -5.91 -3.30
CA ASP A 189 4.71 -5.71 -4.63
C ASP A 189 3.63 -5.81 -5.71
N TRP A 190 2.73 -6.80 -5.61
CA TRP A 190 1.63 -6.99 -6.55
C TRP A 190 0.58 -5.86 -6.50
N LEU A 191 0.38 -5.23 -5.34
CA LEU A 191 -0.48 -4.04 -5.21
C LEU A 191 0.18 -2.80 -5.83
N ASN A 192 1.49 -2.64 -5.62
CA ASN A 192 2.26 -1.51 -6.13
C ASN A 192 2.38 -1.59 -7.67
N ASP A 193 2.59 -2.80 -8.20
CA ASP A 193 2.65 -3.10 -9.61
C ASP A 193 1.88 -4.39 -9.94
N SER A 194 0.65 -4.21 -10.43
CA SER A 194 -0.22 -5.31 -10.82
C SER A 194 0.33 -6.15 -11.98
N THR A 195 1.27 -5.61 -12.78
CA THR A 195 1.88 -6.35 -13.89
C THR A 195 2.88 -7.41 -13.41
N SER A 196 3.34 -7.31 -12.16
CA SER A 196 4.20 -8.29 -11.49
C SER A 196 3.44 -9.43 -10.78
N ASN A 197 2.10 -9.39 -10.79
CA ASN A 197 1.26 -10.39 -10.14
C ASN A 197 1.09 -11.65 -10.99
N TYR A 198 1.97 -12.62 -10.77
CA TYR A 198 1.92 -13.96 -11.36
C TYR A 198 1.47 -15.03 -10.36
N GLY A 199 1.16 -14.65 -9.12
CA GLY A 199 0.75 -15.57 -8.07
C GLY A 199 1.89 -16.44 -7.52
N TRP A 200 1.51 -17.55 -6.88
CA TRP A 200 2.42 -18.50 -6.26
C TRP A 200 2.37 -19.86 -6.93
N LEU A 201 3.51 -20.53 -6.90
CA LEU A 201 3.64 -21.97 -7.08
C LEU A 201 3.61 -22.66 -5.72
N LEU A 202 2.79 -23.71 -5.60
CA LEU A 202 2.80 -24.65 -4.49
C LEU A 202 3.81 -25.75 -4.77
N LEU A 203 4.91 -25.74 -4.03
CA LEU A 203 6.01 -26.70 -4.15
C LEU A 203 5.92 -27.74 -3.03
N GLY A 204 5.64 -28.98 -3.38
CA GLY A 204 5.60 -30.13 -2.47
C GLY A 204 6.96 -30.83 -2.39
N ASP A 205 7.04 -31.88 -1.58
CA ASP A 205 8.23 -32.73 -1.50
C ASP A 205 8.42 -33.53 -2.79
N GLU A 206 9.37 -33.13 -3.63
CA GLU A 206 9.74 -33.80 -4.88
C GLU A 206 10.92 -34.77 -4.71
N SER A 207 11.38 -35.02 -3.48
CA SER A 207 12.58 -35.84 -3.22
C SER A 207 12.29 -37.33 -3.01
N ALA A 208 11.03 -37.70 -2.82
CA ALA A 208 10.58 -39.06 -2.58
C ALA A 208 9.25 -39.33 -3.30
N THR A 209 8.98 -40.60 -3.61
CA THR A 209 7.72 -40.99 -4.24
C THR A 209 6.55 -40.94 -3.26
N ALA A 210 5.33 -40.88 -3.79
CA ALA A 210 4.07 -40.89 -3.03
C ALA A 210 3.87 -39.73 -2.03
N THR A 211 4.48 -38.57 -2.29
CA THR A 211 4.37 -37.36 -1.45
C THR A 211 3.20 -36.45 -1.83
N ALA A 212 2.56 -36.72 -2.99
CA ALA A 212 1.53 -35.87 -3.57
C ALA A 212 0.40 -35.50 -2.61
N LYS A 213 0.01 -34.22 -2.70
CA LYS A 213 -1.15 -33.60 -2.04
C LYS A 213 -2.07 -33.04 -3.11
N ARG A 214 -3.37 -33.31 -2.98
CA ARG A 214 -4.42 -32.74 -3.81
C ARG A 214 -5.18 -31.66 -3.04
N PHE A 215 -5.32 -30.49 -3.64
CA PHE A 215 -6.07 -29.36 -3.10
C PHE A 215 -7.26 -29.04 -4.00
N ASP A 216 -8.30 -28.45 -3.42
CA ASP A 216 -9.49 -28.02 -4.17
C ASP A 216 -9.26 -26.66 -4.84
N THR A 217 -9.66 -26.53 -6.11
CA THR A 217 -9.49 -25.34 -6.97
C THR A 217 -10.62 -24.31 -6.79
N HIS A 218 -10.55 -23.20 -7.50
CA HIS A 218 -11.63 -22.21 -7.55
C HIS A 218 -12.86 -22.68 -8.34
N GLU A 219 -12.74 -23.69 -9.19
CA GLU A 219 -13.85 -24.39 -9.88
C GLU A 219 -14.55 -25.41 -9.00
N ASN A 220 -13.97 -25.80 -7.87
CA ASN A 220 -14.51 -26.89 -7.06
C ASN A 220 -16.01 -26.67 -6.76
N ILE A 221 -16.81 -27.73 -6.95
CA ILE A 221 -18.27 -27.66 -6.81
C ILE A 221 -18.70 -27.29 -5.38
N THR A 222 -17.87 -27.61 -4.38
CA THR A 222 -18.10 -27.23 -2.98
C THR A 222 -17.45 -25.88 -2.71
N SER A 223 -18.23 -24.80 -2.80
CA SER A 223 -17.74 -23.42 -2.63
C SER A 223 -16.99 -23.18 -1.31
N ALA A 224 -17.37 -23.86 -0.23
CA ALA A 224 -16.70 -23.77 1.07
C ALA A 224 -15.25 -24.29 1.08
N ASN A 225 -14.87 -25.12 0.11
CA ASN A 225 -13.52 -25.70 0.01
C ASN A 225 -12.57 -24.88 -0.86
N ARG A 226 -13.08 -23.89 -1.60
CA ARG A 226 -12.30 -23.12 -2.57
C ARG A 226 -11.19 -22.31 -1.87
N PRO A 227 -10.07 -22.04 -2.57
CA PRO A 227 -8.99 -21.22 -2.04
C PRO A 227 -9.44 -19.83 -1.61
N VAL A 228 -8.97 -19.37 -0.45
CA VAL A 228 -9.19 -18.00 0.03
C VAL A 228 -7.87 -17.39 0.48
N LEU A 229 -7.54 -16.23 -0.09
CA LEU A 229 -6.48 -15.36 0.38
C LEU A 229 -7.10 -14.26 1.25
N THR A 230 -6.77 -14.24 2.53
CA THR A 230 -7.18 -13.18 3.45
C THR A 230 -6.04 -12.17 3.56
N VAL A 231 -6.32 -10.91 3.25
CA VAL A 231 -5.35 -9.81 3.32
C VAL A 231 -5.84 -8.76 4.30
N THR A 232 -5.00 -8.42 5.26
CA THR A 232 -5.21 -7.32 6.20
C THR A 232 -4.25 -6.18 5.88
N TYR A 233 -4.75 -4.95 5.88
CA TYR A 233 -3.97 -3.77 5.53
C TYR A 233 -4.40 -2.52 6.30
N ASN A 234 -3.51 -1.52 6.28
CA ASN A 234 -3.79 -0.14 6.66
C ASN A 234 -3.94 0.73 5.42
N LEU A 235 -4.87 1.68 5.46
CA LEU A 235 -5.10 2.67 4.42
C LEU A 235 -5.47 3.99 5.08
N ILE A 236 -4.57 4.98 4.98
CA ILE A 236 -4.86 6.38 5.31
C ILE A 236 -4.72 7.18 4.02
N SER A 237 -5.83 7.73 3.53
CA SER A 237 -5.86 8.48 2.29
C SER A 237 -6.76 9.71 2.38
N LEU A 238 -6.48 10.68 1.50
CA LEU A 238 -7.19 11.94 1.37
C LEU A 238 -7.52 12.22 -0.10
N ASN A 239 -8.79 12.49 -0.39
CA ASN A 239 -9.22 13.19 -1.59
C ASN A 239 -9.41 14.66 -1.22
N LEU A 240 -8.51 15.49 -1.73
CA LEU A 240 -8.44 16.91 -1.42
C LEU A 240 -8.89 17.74 -2.63
N THR A 241 -9.76 18.72 -2.40
CA THR A 241 -10.00 19.81 -3.35
C THR A 241 -9.34 21.09 -2.86
N SER A 242 -8.41 21.61 -3.66
CA SER A 242 -7.70 22.87 -3.41
C SER A 242 -7.37 23.56 -4.73
N PHE A 243 -7.58 24.87 -4.80
CA PHE A 243 -7.22 25.69 -5.95
C PHE A 243 -6.07 26.61 -5.58
N ILE A 244 -5.13 26.83 -6.51
CA ILE A 244 -4.05 27.82 -6.37
C ILE A 244 -4.50 29.08 -7.13
N GLU A 245 -4.40 30.24 -6.49
CA GLU A 245 -4.98 31.50 -6.97
C GLU A 245 -4.63 31.81 -8.43
N GLY A 246 -3.34 31.84 -8.76
CA GLY A 246 -2.89 32.19 -10.11
C GLY A 246 -3.17 31.11 -11.16
N PHE A 247 -3.31 29.85 -10.75
CA PHE A 247 -3.54 28.74 -11.67
C PHE A 247 -5.02 28.58 -12.02
N TRP A 248 -5.93 29.22 -11.26
CA TRP A 248 -7.37 29.14 -11.44
C TRP A 248 -7.90 30.31 -12.26
N ASN A 249 -8.43 30.02 -13.46
CA ASN A 249 -8.98 31.04 -14.37
C ASN A 249 -10.51 31.23 -14.25
N GLY A 250 -11.16 30.62 -13.26
CA GLY A 250 -12.62 30.62 -13.11
C GLY A 250 -13.37 29.47 -13.77
N THR A 251 -12.70 28.69 -14.62
CA THR A 251 -13.27 27.50 -15.28
C THR A 251 -12.45 26.25 -15.03
N SER A 252 -11.12 26.34 -15.17
CA SER A 252 -10.18 25.25 -14.95
C SER A 252 -8.95 25.75 -14.19
N MET A 253 -8.30 24.83 -13.48
CA MET A 253 -6.99 25.05 -12.88
C MET A 253 -5.90 24.45 -13.78
N ILE A 254 -4.76 25.12 -13.91
CA ILE A 254 -3.55 24.46 -14.44
C ILE A 254 -3.14 23.36 -13.46
N SER A 255 -2.98 22.14 -13.97
CA SER A 255 -2.69 20.98 -13.11
C SER A 255 -1.23 20.99 -12.69
N ASP A 256 -0.97 20.81 -11.40
CA ASP A 256 0.39 20.81 -10.87
C ASP A 256 0.49 19.96 -9.58
N THR A 257 1.71 19.64 -9.19
CA THR A 257 2.00 18.86 -8.00
C THR A 257 1.91 19.70 -6.74
N ALA A 258 1.21 19.19 -5.73
CA ALA A 258 1.25 19.69 -4.37
C ALA A 258 1.76 18.59 -3.43
N ARG A 259 2.40 18.99 -2.34
CA ARG A 259 2.70 18.10 -1.22
C ARG A 259 1.71 18.42 -0.10
N VAL A 260 1.07 17.37 0.40
CA VAL A 260 0.19 17.46 1.56
C VAL A 260 0.88 16.79 2.73
N TYR A 261 0.92 17.46 3.88
CA TYR A 261 1.37 16.91 5.14
C TYR A 261 0.18 16.63 6.06
N LEU A 262 0.27 15.54 6.81
CA LEU A 262 -0.52 15.34 8.02
C LEU A 262 0.33 15.78 9.21
N ARG A 263 -0.18 16.73 10.00
CA ARG A 263 0.45 17.20 11.24
C ARG A 263 -0.40 16.82 12.44
N ASN A 264 0.24 16.51 13.57
CA ASN A 264 -0.43 16.17 14.83
C ASN A 264 -1.48 17.23 15.20
N ALA A 265 -2.57 16.83 15.85
CA ALA A 265 -3.62 17.76 16.31
C ALA A 265 -3.20 18.62 17.52
N ALA A 266 -2.09 18.28 18.18
CA ALA A 266 -1.59 18.96 19.38
C ALA A 266 -0.17 19.49 19.16
N SER A 267 0.14 20.60 19.83
CA SER A 267 1.48 21.19 19.87
C SER A 267 2.52 20.14 20.31
N PRO A 268 3.68 20.02 19.62
CA PRO A 268 4.25 20.96 18.65
C PRO A 268 3.83 20.72 17.19
N TYR A 269 2.69 20.07 16.93
CA TYR A 269 2.12 19.85 15.59
C TYR A 269 3.10 19.18 14.62
N ALA A 270 3.89 18.24 15.13
CA ALA A 270 4.91 17.55 14.35
C ALA A 270 4.29 16.89 13.09
N VAL A 271 5.07 16.86 12.00
CA VAL A 271 4.71 16.13 10.79
C VAL A 271 4.67 14.64 11.11
N VAL A 272 3.55 14.01 10.76
CA VAL A 272 3.30 12.58 10.94
C VAL A 272 3.60 11.84 9.64
N ASP A 273 3.10 12.37 8.52
CA ASP A 273 3.29 11.79 7.20
C ASP A 273 3.14 12.87 6.12
N SER A 274 3.52 12.55 4.89
CA SER A 274 3.33 13.41 3.73
C SER A 274 3.07 12.61 2.45
N SER A 275 2.33 13.21 1.53
CA SER A 275 2.09 12.65 0.20
C SER A 275 2.26 13.75 -0.84
N LYS A 276 2.87 13.43 -1.98
CA LYS A 276 2.93 14.32 -3.14
C LYS A 276 2.04 13.77 -4.25
N SER A 277 1.17 14.59 -4.81
CA SER A 277 0.26 14.20 -5.88
C SER A 277 -0.11 15.40 -6.75
N VAL A 278 -0.68 15.15 -7.92
CA VAL A 278 -1.17 16.20 -8.82
C VAL A 278 -2.55 16.66 -8.36
N LEU A 279 -2.74 17.98 -8.25
CA LEU A 279 -4.06 18.61 -8.25
C LEU A 279 -4.46 18.81 -9.71
N ASN A 280 -5.59 18.23 -10.12
CA ASN A 280 -6.05 18.27 -11.50
C ASN A 280 -6.76 19.59 -11.85
N GLN A 281 -7.36 19.67 -13.05
CA GLN A 281 -8.08 20.85 -13.53
C GLN A 281 -9.27 21.30 -12.66
N ASN A 282 -9.78 20.42 -11.80
CA ASN A 282 -10.84 20.72 -10.83
C ASN A 282 -10.29 20.99 -9.41
N GLY A 283 -8.97 21.18 -9.27
CA GLY A 283 -8.29 21.28 -7.99
C GLY A 283 -8.32 19.99 -7.15
N LEU A 284 -8.73 18.85 -7.74
CA LEU A 284 -8.85 17.58 -7.04
C LEU A 284 -7.53 16.81 -7.11
N GLY A 285 -7.05 16.32 -5.97
CA GLY A 285 -5.94 15.39 -5.88
C GLY A 285 -6.20 14.28 -4.86
N SER A 286 -5.60 13.11 -5.11
CA SER A 286 -5.64 11.95 -4.21
C SER A 286 -4.27 11.73 -3.59
N PHE A 287 -4.24 11.62 -2.26
CA PHE A 287 -3.03 11.58 -1.45
C PHE A 287 -3.05 10.36 -0.53
N CYS A 288 -1.90 9.72 -0.36
CA CYS A 288 -1.77 8.45 0.34
C CYS A 288 -0.66 8.52 1.38
N PHE A 289 -0.98 8.12 2.60
CA PHE A 289 -0.12 8.25 3.78
C PHE A 289 0.19 6.84 4.30
N PHE A 290 1.43 6.40 4.12
CA PHE A 290 1.87 5.02 4.35
C PHE A 290 2.36 4.76 5.79
N THR A 291 2.61 5.83 6.55
CA THR A 291 3.11 5.77 7.94
C THR A 291 2.12 6.33 8.94
N ALA A 292 1.20 7.20 8.50
CA ALA A 292 0.12 7.68 9.34
C ALA A 292 -0.81 6.55 9.78
N ALA A 293 -1.33 6.69 10.99
CA ALA A 293 -2.37 5.84 11.54
C ALA A 293 -3.74 6.51 11.44
N GLY A 294 -4.81 5.80 11.83
CA GLY A 294 -6.09 6.43 12.08
C GLY A 294 -5.97 7.43 13.25
N GLY A 295 -6.53 8.62 13.09
CA GLY A 295 -6.36 9.70 14.07
C GLY A 295 -6.86 11.04 13.54
N ASN A 296 -6.73 12.09 14.37
CA ASN A 296 -7.07 13.45 13.97
C ASN A 296 -5.79 14.21 13.60
N TYR A 297 -5.76 14.79 12.40
CA TYR A 297 -4.59 15.51 11.89
C TYR A 297 -4.98 16.83 11.23
N TYR A 298 -4.13 17.84 11.37
CA TYR A 298 -4.19 18.98 10.47
C TYR A 298 -3.72 18.55 9.08
N ILE A 299 -4.46 18.97 8.05
CA ILE A 299 -4.09 18.80 6.64
C ILE A 299 -3.36 20.08 6.23
N VAL A 300 -2.14 19.96 5.72
CA VAL A 300 -1.34 21.11 5.29
C VAL A 300 -0.99 20.97 3.83
N VAL A 301 -1.43 21.93 3.02
CA VAL A 301 -1.12 21.99 1.58
C VAL A 301 0.09 22.88 1.37
N ASN A 302 1.11 22.34 0.72
CA ASN A 302 2.33 23.04 0.34
C ASN A 302 2.53 22.88 -1.18
N HIS A 303 2.51 23.99 -1.89
CA HIS A 303 2.69 24.06 -3.34
C HIS A 303 3.84 25.02 -3.66
N ARG A 304 4.51 24.85 -4.81
CA ARG A 304 5.81 25.48 -5.11
C ARG A 304 5.82 27.01 -5.02
N ASN A 305 4.68 27.66 -5.23
CA ASN A 305 4.61 29.12 -5.40
C ASN A 305 3.45 29.77 -4.62
N SER A 306 2.83 29.02 -3.68
CA SER A 306 1.72 29.50 -2.86
C SER A 306 2.05 29.50 -1.38
N ILE A 307 1.29 30.26 -0.59
CA ILE A 307 1.41 30.22 0.87
C ILE A 307 1.02 28.83 1.40
N GLU A 308 1.78 28.29 2.35
CA GLU A 308 1.40 27.04 3.01
C GLU A 308 0.05 27.24 3.75
N THR A 309 -0.90 26.31 3.54
CA THR A 309 -2.26 26.46 4.08
C THR A 309 -2.67 25.25 4.90
N TRP A 310 -3.12 25.50 6.13
CA TRP A 310 -3.58 24.49 7.09
C TRP A 310 -5.10 24.38 7.09
N SER A 311 -5.63 23.18 7.32
CA SER A 311 -7.06 22.98 7.59
C SER A 311 -7.48 23.75 8.84
N LYS A 312 -8.71 24.27 8.87
CA LYS A 312 -9.25 25.06 9.99
C LYS A 312 -9.14 24.33 11.33
N LEU A 313 -9.42 23.02 11.32
CA LEU A 313 -9.39 22.13 12.47
C LEU A 313 -8.69 20.83 12.07
N PRO A 314 -8.26 20.01 13.06
CA PRO A 314 -7.88 18.64 12.80
C PRO A 314 -9.04 17.86 12.16
N VAL A 315 -8.73 17.04 11.16
CA VAL A 315 -9.66 16.20 10.43
C VAL A 315 -9.45 14.74 10.86
N SER A 316 -10.55 14.01 11.07
CA SER A 316 -10.51 12.60 11.41
C SER A 316 -10.20 11.74 10.20
N PHE A 317 -9.12 10.96 10.28
CA PHE A 317 -8.75 9.93 9.35
C PHE A 317 -9.08 8.57 9.95
N VAL A 318 -9.94 7.81 9.26
CA VAL A 318 -10.34 6.47 9.66
C VAL A 318 -9.66 5.48 8.72
N ASN A 319 -8.99 4.48 9.29
CA ASN A 319 -8.29 3.47 8.53
C ASN A 319 -9.26 2.68 7.63
N GLY A 320 -8.90 2.50 6.37
CA GLY A 320 -9.77 1.86 5.37
C GLY A 320 -10.79 2.79 4.70
N VAL A 321 -10.88 4.06 5.14
CA VAL A 321 -11.84 5.04 4.60
C VAL A 321 -11.10 6.23 4.01
N SER A 322 -11.37 6.53 2.74
CA SER A 322 -10.84 7.73 2.10
C SER A 322 -11.46 8.98 2.72
N THR A 323 -10.63 9.81 3.33
CA THR A 323 -11.06 11.09 3.89
C THR A 323 -11.26 12.10 2.76
N VAL A 324 -12.25 12.99 2.88
CA VAL A 324 -12.52 14.04 1.88
C VAL A 324 -12.38 15.40 2.54
N TYR A 325 -11.61 16.30 1.93
CA TYR A 325 -11.49 17.68 2.40
C TYR A 325 -11.54 18.66 1.23
N ASN A 326 -12.22 19.79 1.40
CA ASN A 326 -12.40 20.77 0.33
C ASN A 326 -12.18 22.19 0.85
N PHE A 327 -11.04 22.78 0.50
CA PHE A 327 -10.70 24.16 0.83
C PHE A 327 -11.53 25.19 0.05
N SER A 328 -12.07 24.82 -1.11
CA SER A 328 -12.66 25.76 -2.07
C SER A 328 -14.08 26.23 -1.73
N THR A 329 -14.66 25.76 -0.63
CA THR A 329 -16.08 25.96 -0.32
C THR A 329 -16.34 27.19 0.56
N ALA A 330 -15.40 27.56 1.41
CA ALA A 330 -15.48 28.72 2.30
C ALA A 330 -14.07 29.10 2.79
N ALA A 331 -13.83 30.38 3.10
CA ALA A 331 -12.58 30.82 3.71
C ALA A 331 -12.27 30.06 5.01
N ASN A 332 -13.31 29.76 5.82
CA ASN A 332 -13.18 29.05 7.09
C ASN A 332 -12.87 27.54 6.96
N LYS A 333 -12.51 27.07 5.77
CA LYS A 333 -11.83 25.79 5.59
C LYS A 333 -10.34 25.90 5.86
N ALA A 334 -9.73 27.08 5.73
CA ALA A 334 -8.36 27.30 6.16
C ALA A 334 -8.28 27.82 7.60
N TYR A 335 -7.19 27.48 8.29
CA TYR A 335 -6.84 28.14 9.55
C TYR A 335 -6.68 29.65 9.31
N GLY A 336 -7.13 30.46 10.25
CA GLY A 336 -7.13 31.93 10.10
C GLY A 336 -7.99 32.48 8.95
N ASP A 337 -8.82 31.65 8.31
CA ASP A 337 -9.60 32.01 7.12
C ASP A 337 -8.70 32.47 5.94
N ASN A 338 -7.48 31.92 5.88
CA ASN A 338 -6.39 32.34 4.98
C ASN A 338 -6.55 31.84 3.53
N LEU A 339 -7.63 32.24 2.86
CA LEU A 339 -7.93 31.92 1.46
C LEU A 339 -8.55 33.13 0.74
N ILE A 340 -8.25 33.29 -0.54
CA ILE A 340 -8.85 34.31 -1.40
C ILE A 340 -10.06 33.77 -2.17
N LEU A 341 -11.12 34.56 -2.30
CA LEU A 341 -12.22 34.23 -3.20
C LEU A 341 -11.88 34.71 -4.62
N ASN A 342 -11.61 33.77 -5.53
CA ASN A 342 -11.37 34.04 -6.95
C ASN A 342 -12.38 33.24 -7.81
N ALA A 343 -13.15 33.95 -8.63
CA ALA A 343 -14.13 33.36 -9.56
C ALA A 343 -14.99 32.24 -8.93
N ALA A 344 -15.65 32.58 -7.82
CA ALA A 344 -16.56 31.69 -7.04
C ALA A 344 -15.90 30.48 -6.34
N LYS A 345 -14.57 30.39 -6.31
CA LYS A 345 -13.82 29.40 -5.54
C LYS A 345 -12.91 30.07 -4.53
N TYR A 346 -12.78 29.47 -3.36
CA TYR A 346 -11.72 29.85 -2.43
C TYR A 346 -10.42 29.17 -2.88
N CYS A 347 -9.38 29.98 -3.10
CA CYS A 347 -8.06 29.56 -3.55
C CYS A 347 -7.02 29.87 -2.48
N ILE A 348 -5.94 29.08 -2.47
CA ILE A 348 -4.74 29.38 -1.71
C ILE A 348 -4.03 30.54 -2.40
N TYR A 349 -3.65 31.55 -1.61
CA TYR A 349 -2.90 32.72 -2.09
C TYR A 349 -1.59 32.32 -2.78
N GLY A 350 -1.37 32.83 -3.99
CA GLY A 350 -0.11 32.70 -4.71
C GLY A 350 0.88 33.80 -4.29
N GLY A 351 2.17 33.54 -4.35
CA GLY A 351 3.20 34.58 -4.19
C GLY A 351 4.28 34.30 -3.16
N ASP A 352 4.14 33.31 -2.27
CA ASP A 352 5.25 32.88 -1.40
C ASP A 352 6.17 31.97 -2.23
N VAL A 353 7.09 32.60 -2.98
CA VAL A 353 8.00 31.93 -3.92
C VAL A 353 9.33 31.59 -3.25
N ASN A 354 9.67 32.25 -2.15
CA ASN A 354 10.91 32.01 -1.42
C ASN A 354 10.74 31.01 -0.24
N LYS A 355 9.49 30.70 0.16
CA LYS A 355 9.11 29.80 1.26
C LYS A 355 9.55 30.27 2.64
N ASP A 356 9.42 31.56 2.93
CA ASP A 356 9.78 32.16 4.21
C ASP A 356 8.60 32.44 5.17
N ASP A 357 7.44 31.84 4.87
CA ASP A 357 6.18 31.92 5.63
C ASP A 357 5.39 33.25 5.46
N ILE A 358 5.87 34.20 4.63
CA ILE A 358 5.19 35.47 4.32
C ILE A 358 5.22 35.73 2.80
N ILE A 359 4.28 36.53 2.29
CA ILE A 359 4.36 37.11 0.95
C ILE A 359 4.74 38.57 1.13
N ASP A 360 5.95 38.93 0.73
CA ASP A 360 6.47 40.29 0.94
C ASP A 360 7.29 40.85 -0.24
N ALA A 361 8.00 41.95 -0.01
CA ALA A 361 8.79 42.62 -1.04
C ALA A 361 9.93 41.75 -1.60
N SER A 362 10.39 40.74 -0.87
CA SER A 362 11.42 39.81 -1.34
C SER A 362 10.86 38.84 -2.38
N ASP A 363 9.63 38.34 -2.20
CA ASP A 363 8.94 37.55 -3.23
C ASP A 363 8.66 38.38 -4.49
N VAL A 364 8.19 39.63 -4.30
CA VAL A 364 7.99 40.57 -5.40
C VAL A 364 9.29 40.75 -6.18
N SER A 365 10.41 40.94 -5.47
CA SER A 365 11.72 41.10 -6.10
C SER A 365 12.16 39.86 -6.87
N ASP A 366 11.90 38.66 -6.35
CA ASP A 366 12.19 37.39 -7.04
C ASP A 366 11.41 37.30 -8.37
N VAL A 367 10.10 37.59 -8.34
CA VAL A 367 9.23 37.55 -9.54
C VAL A 367 9.59 38.68 -10.52
N ASP A 368 9.86 39.90 -10.06
CA ASP A 368 10.23 41.05 -10.91
C ASP A 368 11.54 40.81 -11.66
N ASN A 369 12.54 40.27 -10.96
CA ASN A 369 13.82 39.94 -11.58
C ASN A 369 13.66 38.87 -12.67
N ASP A 370 12.83 37.85 -12.44
CA ASP A 370 12.58 36.79 -13.42
C ASP A 370 11.73 37.30 -14.59
N ALA A 371 10.77 38.18 -14.34
CA ALA A 371 9.97 38.85 -15.37
C ALA A 371 10.84 39.74 -16.27
N LEU A 372 11.73 40.53 -15.69
CA LEU A 372 12.68 41.37 -16.42
C LEU A 372 13.61 40.55 -17.33
N ASN A 373 13.98 39.34 -16.88
CA ASN A 373 14.82 38.40 -17.62
C ASN A 373 14.04 37.50 -18.59
N ALA A 374 12.71 37.63 -18.66
CA ALA A 374 11.82 36.79 -19.45
C ALA A 374 12.05 35.28 -19.20
N VAL A 375 12.18 34.91 -17.92
CA VAL A 375 12.32 33.51 -17.51
C VAL A 375 11.06 32.73 -17.92
N SER A 376 11.24 31.48 -18.33
CA SER A 376 10.16 30.62 -18.81
C SER A 376 10.37 29.16 -18.41
N GLY A 377 9.29 28.39 -18.49
CA GLY A 377 9.21 26.98 -18.12
C GLY A 377 8.80 26.77 -16.67
N TYR A 378 9.07 25.57 -16.13
CA TYR A 378 8.65 25.18 -14.79
C TYR A 378 9.50 25.82 -13.68
N VAL A 379 9.26 27.10 -13.40
CA VAL A 379 9.94 27.88 -12.35
C VAL A 379 8.99 28.24 -11.20
N LYS A 380 9.53 28.61 -10.04
CA LYS A 380 8.73 28.93 -8.85
C LYS A 380 8.05 30.30 -8.91
N THR A 381 8.58 31.19 -9.75
CA THR A 381 8.16 32.58 -9.95
C THR A 381 7.05 32.73 -10.99
N ASP A 382 6.77 31.67 -11.76
CA ASP A 382 5.57 31.55 -12.59
C ASP A 382 4.38 31.21 -11.68
N LEU A 383 3.62 32.23 -11.31
CA LEU A 383 2.46 32.19 -10.42
C LEU A 383 1.16 31.87 -11.16
N THR A 384 1.10 32.12 -12.47
CA THR A 384 -0.06 31.80 -13.31
C THR A 384 -0.04 30.38 -13.85
N GLY A 385 1.16 29.78 -13.96
CA GLY A 385 1.41 28.45 -14.48
C GLY A 385 1.42 28.38 -16.01
N ASP A 386 1.58 29.50 -16.70
CA ASP A 386 1.48 29.60 -18.16
C ASP A 386 2.82 29.46 -18.91
N ASP A 387 3.86 29.01 -18.19
CA ASP A 387 5.24 28.84 -18.63
C ASP A 387 6.02 30.15 -18.85
N PHE A 388 5.48 31.32 -18.53
CA PHE A 388 6.21 32.59 -18.62
C PHE A 388 6.12 33.34 -17.29
N VAL A 389 7.22 33.97 -16.88
CA VAL A 389 7.21 34.93 -15.77
C VAL A 389 7.02 36.33 -16.37
N ASP A 390 5.90 36.97 -16.08
CA ASP A 390 5.58 38.30 -16.61
C ASP A 390 4.75 39.17 -15.64
N SER A 391 4.15 40.24 -16.19
CA SER A 391 3.33 41.18 -15.42
C SER A 391 2.11 40.56 -14.73
N ALA A 392 1.60 39.44 -15.24
CA ALA A 392 0.48 38.72 -14.64
C ALA A 392 0.90 38.07 -13.32
N ASP A 393 2.09 37.46 -13.26
CA ASP A 393 2.65 36.90 -12.03
C ASP A 393 2.93 38.00 -11.01
N LEU A 394 3.58 39.08 -11.47
CA LEU A 394 3.84 40.27 -10.65
C LEU A 394 2.57 40.80 -9.99
N SER A 395 1.48 40.88 -10.74
CA SER A 395 0.21 41.37 -10.20
C SER A 395 -0.32 40.53 -9.04
N ILE A 396 -0.07 39.22 -9.04
CA ILE A 396 -0.52 38.31 -7.98
C ILE A 396 0.31 38.54 -6.71
N VAL A 397 1.65 38.50 -6.84
CA VAL A 397 2.54 38.66 -5.68
C VAL A 397 2.45 40.07 -5.08
N ASP A 398 2.32 41.11 -5.91
CA ASP A 398 2.16 42.50 -5.43
C ASP A 398 0.88 42.67 -4.61
N ASN A 399 -0.26 42.19 -5.13
CA ASN A 399 -1.53 42.31 -4.44
C ASN A 399 -1.52 41.58 -3.09
N ASN A 400 -0.89 40.40 -3.03
CA ASN A 400 -0.82 39.61 -1.81
C ASN A 400 0.23 40.13 -0.82
N SER A 401 1.32 40.70 -1.30
CA SER A 401 2.32 41.43 -0.50
C SER A 401 1.71 42.66 0.17
N LEU A 402 0.94 43.46 -0.58
CA LEU A 402 0.21 44.62 -0.06
C LEU A 402 -0.81 44.24 1.04
N ASN A 403 -1.40 43.05 0.94
CA ASN A 403 -2.33 42.53 1.94
C ASN A 403 -1.62 41.85 3.12
N SER A 404 -0.28 41.81 3.14
CA SER A 404 0.53 41.18 4.20
C SER A 404 0.14 39.73 4.45
N ILE A 405 -0.12 38.98 3.38
CA ILE A 405 -0.48 37.56 3.48
C ILE A 405 0.69 36.79 4.08
N SER A 406 0.41 35.98 5.09
CA SER A 406 1.38 35.12 5.78
C SER A 406 0.73 33.82 6.20
N ILE A 407 1.53 32.80 6.48
CA ILE A 407 1.01 31.51 6.97
C ILE A 407 0.20 31.73 8.24
N GLN A 408 -0.99 31.15 8.27
CA GLN A 408 -1.81 31.02 9.46
C GLN A 408 -1.81 29.56 9.91
N ARG A 409 -1.36 29.30 11.15
CA ARG A 409 -1.30 27.95 11.74
C ARG A 409 -1.63 27.98 13.24
N PRO A 410 -2.02 26.83 13.84
CA PRO A 410 -2.44 26.70 15.24
C PRO A 410 -1.43 27.14 16.30
#